data_AF-A0A521QNA3-F1
#
_entry.id   AF-A0A521QNA3-F1
#
_cell.length_a   1.000
_cell.length_b   1.000
_cell.length_c   1.000
_cell.angle_alpha   90.00
_cell.angle_beta   90.00
_cell.angle_gamma   90.00
#
_symmetry.space_group_name_H-M   'P 1'
#
loop_
_entity.id
_entity.type
_entity.pdbx_description
1 polymer ?
#
loop_
_entity_poly.entity_id
_entity_poly.type
_entity_poly.pdbx_seq_one_letter_code
_entity_poly.pdbx_strand_id
1 'polypeptide(L)'
;MLRINPFVMGHLVGAVLVGGTAGTLFLDAQAGLICAVALLAGAFVSSYVCQWWPGIEAPAWKLWAVAVFASPIMLLTLGYMVFDYECVVGITTGWNCLLAALAIMAAGLCLLPPLFGLLWRWWKRRRAPPPAMSS
;
A
#
# COMPACT_ATOMS: atom_id res chain seq x y z
N MET A 1 -23.46 8.46 -11.26
CA MET A 1 -22.89 8.12 -9.93
C MET A 1 -21.52 7.50 -10.15
N LEU A 2 -20.42 8.16 -9.75
CA LEU A 2 -19.09 7.56 -9.82
C LEU A 2 -19.07 6.32 -8.93
N ARG A 3 -19.14 5.13 -9.53
CA ARG A 3 -19.10 3.86 -8.80
C ARG A 3 -17.65 3.61 -8.40
N ILE A 4 -17.27 4.05 -7.21
CA ILE A 4 -15.91 3.86 -6.73
C ILE A 4 -15.71 2.37 -6.45
N ASN A 5 -14.72 1.78 -7.12
CA ASN A 5 -14.47 0.36 -7.02
C ASN A 5 -14.07 -0.03 -5.58
N PRO A 6 -14.56 -1.17 -5.07
CA PRO A 6 -14.36 -1.58 -3.68
C PRO A 6 -12.87 -1.79 -3.35
N PHE A 7 -12.05 -2.14 -4.34
CA PHE A 7 -10.59 -2.21 -4.19
C PHE A 7 -9.96 -0.85 -3.87
N VAL A 8 -10.30 0.18 -4.66
CA VAL A 8 -9.77 1.55 -4.49
C VAL A 8 -10.15 2.11 -3.13
N MET A 9 -11.42 1.94 -2.73
CA MET A 9 -11.88 2.35 -1.40
C MET A 9 -11.13 1.65 -0.28
N GLY A 10 -10.99 0.32 -0.34
CA GLY A 10 -10.23 -0.42 0.67
C GLY A 10 -8.74 -0.06 0.67
N HIS A 11 -8.17 0.26 -0.49
CA HIS A 11 -6.77 0.66 -0.62
C HIS A 11 -6.49 2.02 0.03
N LEU A 12 -7.34 3.02 -0.23
CA LEU A 12 -7.24 4.36 0.36
C LEU A 12 -7.49 4.34 1.87
N VAL A 13 -8.54 3.64 2.31
CA VAL A 13 -8.83 3.49 3.75
C VAL A 13 -7.69 2.74 4.44
N GLY A 14 -7.20 1.67 3.81
CA GLY A 14 -6.03 0.92 4.28
C GLY A 14 -4.79 1.81 4.42
N ALA A 15 -4.54 2.70 3.47
CA ALA A 15 -3.41 3.63 3.52
C ALA A 15 -3.49 4.60 4.71
N VAL A 16 -4.67 5.19 4.96
CA VAL A 16 -4.87 6.08 6.11
C VAL A 16 -4.75 5.32 7.42
N LEU A 17 -5.37 4.13 7.51
CA LEU A 17 -5.32 3.32 8.72
C LEU A 17 -3.89 2.85 9.01
N VAL A 18 -3.19 2.30 8.03
CA VAL A 18 -1.81 1.83 8.19
C VAL A 18 -0.87 2.99 8.50
N GLY A 19 -0.94 4.09 7.76
CA GLY A 19 -0.05 5.23 7.98
C GLY A 19 -0.33 5.95 9.29
N GLY A 20 -1.61 6.13 9.62
CA GLY A 20 -2.05 6.69 10.90
C GLY A 20 -1.64 5.82 12.08
N THR A 21 -1.97 4.53 12.07
CA THR A 21 -1.60 3.62 13.17
C THR A 21 -0.09 3.47 13.30
N ALA A 22 0.66 3.25 12.22
CA ALA A 22 2.10 3.12 12.28
C ALA A 22 2.82 4.40 12.72
N GLY A 23 2.39 5.58 12.26
CA GLY A 23 3.03 6.81 12.71
C GLY A 23 2.63 7.21 14.14
N THR A 24 1.37 7.01 14.53
CA THR A 24 0.90 7.37 15.88
C THR A 24 1.39 6.43 16.98
N LEU A 25 1.45 5.12 16.73
CA LEU A 25 1.83 4.13 17.76
C LEU A 25 3.34 4.15 18.05
N PHE A 26 4.16 4.50 17.08
CA PHE A 26 5.62 4.34 17.17
C PHE A 26 6.39 5.66 17.29
N LEU A 27 5.79 6.80 16.95
CA LEU A 27 6.44 8.11 16.97
C LEU A 27 5.59 9.13 17.76
N ASP A 28 4.60 9.75 17.12
CA ASP A 28 3.72 10.78 17.68
C ASP A 28 2.52 11.08 16.74
N ALA A 29 1.60 11.94 17.18
CA ALA A 29 0.39 12.29 16.42
C ALA A 29 0.66 12.98 15.07
N GLN A 30 1.66 13.88 15.02
CA GLN A 30 2.09 14.57 13.80
C GLN A 30 2.79 13.61 12.84
N ALA A 31 3.65 12.72 13.36
CA ALA A 31 4.24 11.65 12.55
C ALA A 31 3.16 10.71 11.96
N GLY A 32 2.13 10.39 12.74
CA GLY A 32 0.91 9.71 12.28
C GLY A 32 0.27 10.37 11.06
N LEU A 33 0.06 11.68 11.12
CA LEU A 33 -0.52 12.45 10.01
C LEU A 33 0.38 12.43 8.77
N ILE A 34 1.69 12.64 8.94
CA ILE A 34 2.64 12.65 7.82
C ILE A 34 2.67 11.28 7.14
N CYS A 35 2.77 10.19 7.91
CA CYS A 35 2.75 8.83 7.39
C CYS A 35 1.43 8.50 6.67
N ALA A 36 0.29 8.90 7.24
CA ALA A 36 -1.02 8.71 6.62
C ALA A 36 -1.12 9.44 5.27
N VAL A 37 -0.71 10.72 5.22
CA VAL A 37 -0.74 11.52 3.99
C VAL A 37 0.19 10.94 2.93
N ALA A 38 1.40 10.55 3.32
CA ALA A 38 2.36 9.93 2.41
C ALA A 38 1.80 8.65 1.80
N LEU A 39 1.38 7.68 2.63
CA LEU A 39 0.82 6.42 2.13
C LEU A 39 -0.45 6.62 1.32
N LEU A 40 -1.30 7.59 1.69
CA LEU A 40 -2.49 7.93 0.93
C LEU A 40 -2.14 8.49 -0.45
N ALA A 41 -1.15 9.40 -0.56
CA ALA A 41 -0.68 9.89 -1.85
C ALA A 41 -0.15 8.75 -2.73
N GLY A 42 0.63 7.82 -2.14
CA GLY A 42 1.11 6.63 -2.84
C GLY A 42 -0.03 5.73 -3.35
N ALA A 43 -1.04 5.51 -2.51
CA ALA A 43 -2.22 4.72 -2.85
C ALA A 43 -3.12 5.38 -3.92
N PHE A 44 -3.18 6.72 -3.94
CA PHE A 44 -3.88 7.45 -5.00
C PHE A 44 -3.21 7.24 -6.36
N VAL A 45 -1.90 7.42 -6.42
CA VAL A 45 -1.11 7.22 -7.65
C VAL A 45 -1.22 5.77 -8.11
N SER A 46 -1.00 4.81 -7.21
CA SER A 46 -1.08 3.39 -7.57
C SER A 46 -2.48 2.98 -8.02
N SER A 47 -3.55 3.54 -7.42
CA SER A 47 -4.93 3.29 -7.83
C SER A 47 -5.20 3.79 -9.24
N TYR A 48 -4.70 4.98 -9.57
CA TYR A 48 -4.82 5.55 -10.92
C TYR A 48 -4.08 4.70 -11.96
N VAL A 49 -2.86 4.24 -11.63
CA VAL A 49 -2.13 3.31 -12.49
C VAL A 49 -2.90 1.99 -12.67
N CYS A 50 -3.44 1.41 -11.59
CA CYS A 50 -4.24 0.19 -11.66
C CYS A 50 -5.54 0.34 -12.46
N GLN A 51 -6.10 1.56 -12.56
CA GLN A 51 -7.23 1.86 -13.44
C GLN A 51 -6.84 1.76 -14.91
N TRP A 52 -5.66 2.28 -15.27
CA TRP A 52 -5.16 2.24 -16.63
C TRP A 52 -4.69 0.82 -17.01
N TRP A 53 -3.87 0.19 -16.16
CA TRP A 53 -3.32 -1.14 -16.39
C TRP A 53 -2.97 -1.78 -15.04
N PRO A 54 -3.45 -2.98 -14.69
CA PRO A 54 -4.05 -4.03 -15.52
C PRO A 54 -5.60 -4.00 -15.59
N GLY A 55 -6.23 -2.95 -15.08
CA GLY A 55 -7.68 -2.83 -14.90
C GLY A 55 -8.16 -3.38 -13.56
N ILE A 56 -9.10 -2.70 -12.88
CA ILE A 56 -9.53 -3.02 -11.50
C ILE A 56 -10.27 -4.38 -11.40
N GLU A 57 -10.70 -4.94 -12.54
CA GLU A 57 -11.32 -6.26 -12.64
C GLU A 57 -10.30 -7.41 -12.53
N ALA A 58 -9.01 -7.14 -12.76
CA ALA A 58 -7.93 -8.12 -12.84
C ALA A 58 -7.84 -9.07 -11.61
N PRO A 59 -7.15 -10.23 -11.76
CA PRO A 59 -6.91 -11.14 -10.65
C PRO A 59 -6.19 -10.45 -9.49
N ALA A 60 -6.54 -10.84 -8.27
CA ALA A 60 -6.08 -10.20 -7.03
C ALA A 60 -4.55 -10.11 -6.95
N TRP A 61 -3.83 -11.17 -7.34
CA TRP A 61 -2.36 -11.19 -7.31
C TRP A 61 -1.74 -10.13 -8.23
N LYS A 62 -2.31 -9.93 -9.42
CA LYS A 62 -1.82 -8.97 -10.41
C LYS A 62 -2.12 -7.54 -9.97
N LEU A 63 -3.31 -7.30 -9.39
CA LEU A 63 -3.67 -6.01 -8.82
C LEU A 63 -2.79 -5.63 -7.63
N TRP A 64 -2.51 -6.58 -6.74
CA TRP A 64 -1.63 -6.33 -5.60
C TRP A 64 -0.22 -5.99 -6.06
N ALA A 65 0.38 -6.81 -6.94
CA ALA A 65 1.72 -6.57 -7.43
C ALA A 65 1.82 -5.19 -8.11
N VAL A 66 0.89 -4.86 -9.02
CA VAL A 66 0.91 -3.57 -9.71
C VAL A 66 0.66 -2.42 -8.74
N ALA A 67 -0.27 -2.54 -7.78
CA ALA A 67 -0.52 -1.48 -6.80
C ALA A 67 0.70 -1.22 -5.88
N VAL A 68 1.46 -2.26 -5.54
CA VAL A 68 2.70 -2.14 -4.78
C VAL A 68 3.77 -1.41 -5.60
N PHE A 69 4.05 -1.88 -6.81
CA PHE A 69 5.13 -1.33 -7.65
C PHE A 69 4.78 -0.01 -8.34
N ALA A 70 3.50 0.36 -8.42
CA ALA A 70 3.07 1.67 -8.90
C ALA A 70 3.10 2.75 -7.80
N SER A 71 3.32 2.37 -6.53
CA SER A 71 3.43 3.34 -5.45
C SER A 71 4.77 4.07 -5.55
N PRO A 72 4.78 5.41 -5.70
CA PRO A 72 6.02 6.19 -5.77
C PRO A 72 6.86 6.05 -4.50
N ILE A 73 6.22 5.89 -3.34
CA ILE A 73 6.92 5.69 -2.06
C ILE A 73 7.63 4.34 -2.05
N MET A 74 6.97 3.28 -2.53
CA MET A 74 7.60 1.96 -2.64
C MET A 74 8.82 2.03 -3.55
N LEU A 75 8.68 2.63 -4.74
CA LEU A 75 9.79 2.78 -5.68
C LEU A 75 10.94 3.61 -5.10
N LEU A 76 10.65 4.69 -4.38
CA LEU A 76 11.66 5.51 -3.71
C LEU A 76 12.40 4.70 -2.65
N THR A 77 11.68 3.95 -1.81
CA THR A 77 12.30 3.11 -0.76
C THR A 77 13.15 1.99 -1.35
N LEU A 78 12.69 1.35 -2.43
CA LEU A 78 13.46 0.32 -3.13
C LEU A 78 14.71 0.93 -3.80
N GLY A 79 14.58 2.09 -4.45
CA GLY A 79 15.71 2.80 -5.02
C GLY A 79 16.76 3.11 -3.96
N TYR A 80 16.34 3.62 -2.80
CA TYR A 80 17.23 3.88 -1.67
C TYR A 80 17.95 2.62 -1.19
N MET A 81 17.23 1.51 -1.02
CA MET A 81 17.84 0.22 -0.64
C MET A 81 18.88 -0.29 -1.64
N VAL A 82 18.70 0.00 -2.93
CA VAL A 82 19.67 -0.39 -3.96
C VAL A 82 20.95 0.45 -3.87
N PHE A 83 20.83 1.75 -3.57
CA PHE A 83 22.00 2.60 -3.37
C PHE A 83 22.78 2.25 -2.10
N ASP A 84 22.07 1.98 -1.00
CA ASP A 84 22.65 1.60 0.30
C ASP A 84 22.63 0.08 0.53
N TYR A 85 22.87 -0.71 -0.53
CA TYR A 85 22.72 -2.17 -0.48
C TYR A 85 23.60 -2.84 0.59
N GLU A 86 24.79 -2.31 0.86
CA GLU A 86 25.73 -2.84 1.85
C GLU A 86 25.13 -2.83 3.27
N CYS A 87 24.34 -1.80 3.59
CA CYS A 87 23.59 -1.71 4.84
C CYS A 87 22.41 -2.69 4.87
N VAL A 88 21.78 -2.95 3.73
CA VAL A 88 20.62 -3.86 3.63
C VAL A 88 21.04 -5.32 3.77
N VAL A 89 22.17 -5.72 3.17
CA VAL A 89 22.69 -7.09 3.27
C VAL A 89 23.56 -7.33 4.52
N GLY A 90 23.79 -6.30 5.32
CA GLY A 90 24.55 -6.40 6.58
C GLY A 90 26.07 -6.47 6.41
N ILE A 91 26.59 -6.04 5.25
CA ILE A 91 28.04 -5.90 5.01
C ILE A 91 28.60 -4.74 5.84
N THR A 92 27.84 -3.64 5.93
CA THR A 92 28.15 -2.49 6.78
C THR A 92 27.06 -2.33 7.84
N THR A 93 27.45 -2.02 9.08
CA THR A 93 26.52 -1.80 10.19
C THR A 93 26.95 -0.57 10.99
N GLY A 94 25.98 0.20 11.48
CA GLY A 94 26.24 1.39 12.29
C GLY A 94 25.15 2.43 12.11
N TRP A 95 25.34 3.60 12.72
CA TRP A 95 24.39 4.72 12.64
C TRP A 95 24.12 5.18 11.21
N ASN A 96 25.08 5.01 10.30
CA ASN A 96 24.93 5.34 8.88
C ASN A 96 23.87 4.46 8.17
N CYS A 97 23.57 3.27 8.70
CA CYS A 97 22.58 2.36 8.13
C CYS A 97 21.16 2.55 8.68
N LEU A 98 20.94 3.55 9.55
CA LEU A 98 19.63 3.79 10.16
C LEU A 98 18.57 4.16 9.11
N LEU A 99 18.95 4.92 8.07
CA LEU A 99 18.06 5.21 6.95
C LEU A 99 17.69 3.96 6.15
N ALA A 100 18.62 3.01 5.96
CA ALA A 100 18.33 1.75 5.28
C ALA A 100 17.30 0.93 6.08
N ALA A 101 17.43 0.89 7.41
CA ALA A 101 16.43 0.25 8.28
C ALA A 101 15.05 0.93 8.17
N LEU A 102 15.00 2.27 8.15
CA LEU A 102 13.76 3.02 7.94
C LEU A 102 13.14 2.76 6.56
N ALA A 103 13.97 2.66 5.52
CA ALA A 103 13.51 2.32 4.18
C ALA A 103 12.88 0.92 4.14
N ILE A 104 13.46 -0.06 4.85
CA ILE A 104 12.91 -1.43 4.95
C ILE A 104 11.54 -1.41 5.62
N MET A 105 11.41 -0.69 6.72
CA MET A 105 10.13 -0.50 7.41
C MET A 105 9.09 0.18 6.52
N ALA A 106 9.48 1.22 5.79
CA ALA A 106 8.60 1.96 4.88
C ALA A 106 8.13 1.11 3.69
N ALA A 107 9.02 0.30 3.11
CA ALA A 107 8.66 -0.68 2.08
C ALA A 107 7.66 -1.71 2.64
N GLY A 108 7.92 -2.23 3.85
CA GLY A 108 7.01 -3.11 4.56
C GLY A 108 5.60 -2.52 4.70
N LEU A 109 5.52 -1.26 5.15
CA LEU A 109 4.26 -0.54 5.30
C LEU A 109 3.51 -0.35 3.98
N CYS A 110 4.23 -0.16 2.87
CA CYS A 110 3.62 0.01 1.54
C CYS A 110 2.92 -1.25 1.00
N LEU A 111 3.21 -2.44 1.55
CA LEU A 111 2.56 -3.70 1.16
C LEU A 111 1.16 -3.87 1.78
N LEU A 112 0.88 -3.20 2.91
CA LEU A 112 -0.35 -3.38 3.67
C LEU A 112 -1.59 -2.70 3.04
N PRO A 113 -1.52 -1.46 2.53
CA PRO A 113 -2.67 -0.82 1.90
C PRO A 113 -3.28 -1.63 0.74
N PRO A 114 -2.52 -2.22 -0.21
CA PRO A 114 -3.13 -2.98 -1.30
C PRO A 114 -3.72 -4.31 -0.82
N LEU A 115 -3.17 -4.92 0.24
CA LEU A 115 -3.79 -6.08 0.90
C LEU A 115 -5.14 -5.71 1.52
N PHE A 116 -5.23 -4.56 2.18
CA PHE A 116 -6.50 -4.03 2.69
C PHE A 116 -7.53 -3.82 1.58
N GLY A 117 -7.09 -3.28 0.42
CA GLY A 117 -7.93 -3.14 -0.78
C GLY A 117 -8.50 -4.48 -1.28
N LEU A 118 -7.67 -5.53 -1.32
CA LEU A 118 -8.11 -6.87 -1.72
C LEU A 118 -9.06 -7.51 -0.70
N LEU A 119 -8.74 -7.41 0.59
CA LEU A 119 -9.58 -7.94 1.66
C LEU A 119 -10.96 -7.28 1.64
N TRP A 120 -11.00 -5.96 1.45
CA TRP A 120 -12.24 -5.20 1.32
C TRP A 120 -13.06 -5.59 0.09
N ARG A 121 -12.40 -5.79 -1.07
CA ARG A 121 -13.04 -6.29 -2.30
C ARG A 121 -13.66 -7.66 -2.08
N TRP A 122 -12.93 -8.57 -1.45
CA TRP A 122 -13.39 -9.92 -1.15
C TRP A 122 -14.58 -9.92 -0.16
N TRP A 123 -14.51 -9.11 0.89
CA TRP A 123 -15.57 -9.00 1.89
C TRP A 123 -16.86 -8.45 1.28
N LYS A 124 -16.78 -7.40 0.45
CA LYS A 124 -17.93 -6.87 -0.31
C LYS A 124 -18.53 -7.90 -1.26
N ARG A 125 -17.71 -8.75 -1.91
CA ARG A 125 -18.21 -9.84 -2.77
C ARG A 125 -18.96 -10.91 -1.98
N ARG A 126 -18.51 -11.25 -0.78
CA ARG A 126 -19.20 -12.21 0.09
C ARG A 126 -20.54 -11.70 0.64
N ARG A 127 -20.70 -10.39 0.77
CA ARG A 127 -21.94 -9.75 1.23
C ARG A 127 -22.92 -9.46 0.10
N ALA A 128 -22.53 -9.66 -1.17
CA ALA A 128 -23.49 -9.59 -2.26
C ALA A 128 -24.43 -10.80 -2.15
N PRO A 129 -25.76 -10.60 -2.11
CA PRO A 129 -26.70 -11.71 -2.09
C PRO A 129 -26.47 -12.62 -3.31
N PRO A 130 -26.66 -13.94 -3.17
CA PRO A 130 -26.56 -14.85 -4.32
C PRO A 130 -27.49 -14.35 -5.43
N PRO A 131 -27.10 -14.48 -6.72
CA PRO A 131 -27.99 -14.16 -7.81
C PRO A 131 -29.27 -14.96 -7.61
N ALA A 132 -30.41 -14.28 -7.58
CA ALA A 132 -31.71 -14.95 -7.56
C ALA A 132 -31.74 -15.88 -8.77
N MET A 133 -31.77 -17.19 -8.52
CA MET A 133 -32.06 -18.18 -9.55
C MET A 133 -33.50 -17.88 -10.02
N SER A 134 -33.62 -17.20 -11.15
CA SER A 134 -34.88 -17.10 -11.88
C SER A 134 -35.15 -18.47 -12.50
N SER A 135 -35.98 -19.27 -11.83
CA SER A 135 -36.71 -20.40 -12.42
C SER A 135 -38.03 -19.93 -12.98
#